data_AF-A0A392QXL8-F1
#
_entry.id   AF-A0A392QXL8-F1
#
_cell.length_a   1.000
_cell.length_b   1.000
_cell.length_c   1.000
_cell.angle_alpha   90.00
_cell.angle_beta   90.00
_cell.angle_gamma   90.00
#
_symmetry.space_group_name_H-M   'P 1'
#
loop_
_entity.id
_entity.type
_entity.pdbx_description
1 polymer ?
#
loop_
_entity_poly.entity_id
_entity_poly.type
_entity_poly.pdbx_seq_one_letter_code
_entity_poly.pdbx_strand_id
1 'polypeptide(L)' 'MSVLVNGSPTEEINIQRGLKQGDPLAPFLYLLVAEGLGGLMKKAVEMHRFKGFEVGQQNVVISHL' A
#
# COMPACT_ATOMS: atom_id res chain seq x y z
N MET A 1 19.38 7.35 -8.52
CA MET A 1 19.35 8.30 -7.36
C MET A 1 20.51 7.99 -6.42
N SER A 2 21.42 8.92 -6.14
CA SER A 2 22.48 8.74 -5.13
C SER A 2 22.23 9.64 -3.92
N VAL A 3 22.73 9.25 -2.75
CA VAL A 3 22.72 10.08 -1.53
C VAL A 3 24.14 10.48 -1.19
N LEU A 4 24.33 11.59 -0.48
CA LEU A 4 25.66 11.98 -0.02
C LEU A 4 25.93 11.35 1.35
N VAL A 5 27.06 10.67 1.50
CA VAL A 5 27.59 10.20 2.78
C VAL A 5 28.92 10.88 3.00
N ASN A 6 29.01 11.72 4.04
CA ASN A 6 30.19 12.55 4.34
C ASN A 6 30.63 13.44 3.15
N GLY A 7 29.67 13.95 2.38
CA GLY A 7 29.92 14.81 1.22
C GLY A 7 30.29 14.08 -0.07
N SER A 8 30.48 12.76 -0.02
CA SER A 8 30.74 11.94 -1.20
C SER A 8 29.46 11.23 -1.67
N PRO A 9 29.18 11.17 -2.98
CA PRO A 9 28.02 10.44 -3.48
C PRO A 9 28.17 8.93 -3.27
N THR A 10 27.09 8.27 -2.86
CA THR A 10 26.97 6.81 -2.91
C THR A 10 26.84 6.32 -4.35
N GLU A 11 26.93 5.01 -4.52
CA GLU A 11 26.46 4.36 -5.74
C GLU A 11 25.00 4.69 -6.04
N GLU A 12 24.64 4.56 -7.31
CA GLU A 12 23.30 4.86 -7.76
C GLU A 12 22.30 3.81 -7.27
N ILE A 13 21.32 4.28 -6.50
CA ILE A 13 20.19 3.48 -6.06
C ILE A 13 19.20 3.37 -7.22
N ASN A 14 18.96 2.12 -7.64
CA ASN A 14 17.90 1.77 -8.58
C ASN A 14 16.61 1.44 -7.81
N ILE A 15 15.64 2.36 -7.86
CA ILE A 15 14.36 2.20 -7.18
C ILE A 15 13.47 1.28 -8.02
N GLN A 16 13.30 0.03 -7.58
CA GLN A 16 12.44 -0.94 -8.26
C GLN A 16 10.98 -0.91 -7.76
N ARG A 17 10.76 -0.47 -6.52
CA ARG A 17 9.47 -0.46 -5.84
C ARG A 17 9.36 0.75 -4.93
N GLY A 18 8.12 1.17 -4.67
CA GLY A 18 7.82 2.30 -3.78
C GLY A 18 7.73 3.62 -4.52
N LEU A 19 7.14 4.60 -3.83
CA LEU A 19 7.00 5.96 -4.32
C LEU A 19 8.08 6.83 -3.68
N LYS A 20 8.58 7.79 -4.43
CA LYS A 20 9.61 8.70 -3.92
C LYS A 20 9.01 9.56 -2.82
N GLN A 21 9.64 9.59 -1.65
CA GLN A 21 9.22 10.49 -0.57
C GLN A 21 9.32 11.94 -1.04
N GLY A 22 8.28 12.73 -0.78
CA GLY A 22 8.17 14.11 -1.27
C GLY A 22 7.69 14.22 -2.73
N ASP A 23 7.33 13.11 -3.38
CA ASP A 23 6.55 13.17 -4.62
C ASP A 23 5.13 13.65 -4.31
N PRO A 24 4.69 14.79 -4.88
CA PRO A 24 3.36 15.33 -4.62
C PRO A 24 2.23 14.39 -5.05
N LEU A 25 2.48 13.43 -5.95
CA LEU A 25 1.47 12.45 -6.39
C LEU A 25 1.40 11.21 -5.49
N ALA A 26 2.38 10.98 -4.62
CA ALA A 26 2.43 9.77 -3.82
C ALA A 26 1.19 9.53 -2.94
N PRO A 27 0.61 10.54 -2.27
CA PRO A 27 -0.63 10.37 -1.50
C PRO A 27 -1.81 9.92 -2.36
N PHE A 28 -1.95 10.49 -3.56
CA PHE A 28 -3.03 10.14 -4.48
C PHE A 28 -2.88 8.69 -4.98
N LEU A 29 -1.67 8.30 -5.38
CA LEU A 29 -1.39 6.94 -5.84
C LEU A 29 -1.61 5.89 -4.74
N TYR A 30 -1.30 6.23 -3.48
CA TYR A 30 -1.60 5.38 -2.35
C TYR A 30 -3.11 5.13 -2.21
N LEU A 31 -3.93 6.20 -2.24
CA LEU A 31 -5.38 6.09 -2.14
C LEU A 31 -5.98 5.28 -3.28
N LEU A 32 -5.53 5.54 -4.52
CA LEU A 32 -5.98 4.82 -5.70
C LEU A 32 -5.77 3.30 -5.55
N VAL A 33 -4.59 2.89 -5.09
CA VAL A 33 -4.26 1.47 -4.87
C VAL A 33 -5.05 0.90 -3.70
N ALA A 34 -5.17 1.64 -2.58
CA ALA A 34 -5.91 1.20 -1.41
C ALA A 34 -7.41 0.96 -1.72
N GLU A 35 -8.06 1.90 -2.41
CA GLU A 35 -9.46 1.79 -2.81
C GLU A 35 -9.67 0.65 -3.82
N GLY A 36 -8.80 0.55 -4.83
CA GLY A 36 -8.86 -0.52 -5.83
C GLY A 36 -8.69 -1.91 -5.19
N LEU A 37 -7.71 -2.06 -4.31
CA LEU A 37 -7.48 -3.30 -3.57
C LEU A 37 -8.66 -3.63 -2.65
N GLY A 38 -9.20 -2.63 -1.93
CA GLY A 38 -10.38 -2.81 -1.09
C GLY A 38 -11.61 -3.30 -1.87
N GLY A 39 -11.84 -2.74 -3.07
CA GLY A 39 -12.89 -3.22 -3.98
C GLY A 39 -12.69 -4.67 -4.42
N LEU A 40 -11.46 -5.05 -4.78
CA LEU A 40 -11.15 -6.43 -5.15
C LEU A 40 -11.32 -7.40 -3.98
N MET A 41 -10.94 -7.01 -2.77
CA MET A 41 -11.11 -7.82 -1.56
C MET A 41 -12.58 -8.02 -1.22
N LYS A 42 -13.41 -6.98 -1.31
CA LYS A 42 -14.88 -7.11 -1.15
C LYS A 42 -15.45 -8.14 -2.12
N LYS A 43 -15.09 -8.05 -3.40
CA LYS A 43 -15.52 -9.03 -4.41
C LYS A 43 -15.03 -10.45 -4.10
N ALA A 44 -13.80 -10.60 -3.60
CA ALA A 44 -13.28 -11.91 -3.21
C ALA A 44 -14.08 -12.53 -2.03
N VAL A 45 -14.55 -11.71 -1.08
CA VAL A 45 -15.43 -12.15 0.01
C VAL A 45 -16.80 -12.57 -0.50
N GLU A 46 -17.41 -11.75 -1.36
CA GLU A 46 -18.70 -12.05 -2.01
C GLU A 46 -18.65 -13.37 -2.78
N MET A 47 -17.54 -13.62 -3.49
CA MET A 47 -17.30 -14.87 -4.23
C MET A 47 -16.87 -16.06 -3.35
N HIS A 48 -16.84 -15.88 -2.02
CA HIS A 48 -16.38 -16.87 -1.05
C HIS A 48 -14.96 -17.39 -1.32
N ARG A 49 -14.12 -16.57 -1.97
CA ARG A 49 -12.70 -16.84 -2.21
C ARG A 49 -11.83 -16.39 -1.04
N PHE A 50 -12.36 -15.51 -0.20
CA PHE A 50 -11.70 -15.02 1.00
C PHE A 50 -12.73 -14.90 2.14
N LYS A 51 -12.33 -15.20 3.37
CA LYS A 51 -13.15 -14.98 4.57
C LYS A 51 -12.49 -13.89 5.41
N GLY A 52 -13.23 -12.81 5.66
CA GLY A 52 -12.76 -11.74 6.55
C GLY A 52 -12.61 -12.20 8.00
N PHE A 53 -11.90 -11.40 8.79
CA PHE A 53 -11.69 -11.62 10.22
C PHE A 53 -12.67 -10.77 11.04
N GLU A 54 -13.34 -11.38 12.02
CA GLU A 54 -14.27 -10.67 12.90
C GLU A 54 -13.52 -10.07 14.09
N VAL A 55 -13.75 -8.78 14.35
CA VAL A 55 -13.09 -8.05 15.44
C VAL A 55 -14.11 -7.36 16.35
N GLY A 56 -13.84 -7.47 17.65
CA GLY A 56 -14.57 -6.77 18.70
C GLY A 56 -15.96 -7.34 19.00
N GLN A 57 -16.60 -6.78 20.02
CA GLN A 57 -17.93 -7.22 20.47
C GLN A 57 -19.04 -6.96 19.44
N GLN A 58 -18.79 -6.08 18.47
CA GLN A 58 -19.73 -5.74 17.40
C GLN A 58 -19.56 -6.62 16.16
N ASN A 59 -18.67 -7.63 16.19
CA ASN A 59 -18.38 -8.55 15.09
C ASN A 59 -18.11 -7.82 13.76
N VAL A 60 -17.25 -6.80 13.79
CA VAL A 60 -16.87 -6.07 12.58
C VAL A 60 -16.02 -6.98 11.71
N VAL A 61 -16.50 -7.29 10.51
CA VAL A 61 -15.75 -8.11 9.55
C VAL A 61 -14.75 -7.24 8.80
N ILE A 62 -13.46 -7.48 9.05
CA ILE A 62 -12.35 -6.85 8.36
C ILE A 62 -11.85 -7.78 7.25
N SER A 63 -11.79 -7.28 6.02
CA SER A 63 -11.29 -8.04 4.86
C SER A 63 -10.18 -7.32 4.09
N HIS A 64 -9.94 -6.04 4.39
CA HIS A 64 -8.96 -5.18 3.77
C HIS A 64 -8.63 -4.03 4.74
N LEU A 65 -7.61 -3.24 4.39
CA LEU A 65 -7.19 -2.02 5.10
C LEU A 65 -8.08 -0.83 4.76
#